data_AF-A0A2J7ZHJ3-F1
#
_entry.id   AF-A0A2J7ZHJ3-F1
#
_cell.length_a   1.000
_cell.length_b   1.000
_cell.length_c   1.000
_cell.angle_alpha   90.00
_cell.angle_beta   90.00
_cell.angle_gamma   90.00
#
_symmetry.space_group_name_H-M   'P 1'
#
loop_
_entity.id
_entity.type
_entity.pdbx_description
1 polymer ?
#
loop_
_entity_poly.entity_id
_entity_poly.type
_entity_poly.pdbx_seq_one_letter_code
_entity_poly.pdbx_strand_id
1 'polypeptide(L)'
;MKIDQATLGRLMDVVKSATDTDEVEARYTGPLVYEKFDTLVRYFRSHGKDFSEQDTIDVSVQLDGKTYRVTAAGPPDVAAVMAAVANRSAIDPAHRADLVCIMKSMAEAVTIAKYDMKVTRKHEVPVTQRATLTQIAERFGSNTRIVRTKRRFSCLSEDGMCRFDLTAVNHMAMISTSEHTTDIRYEAEVELLPTGEKRRDARPAALALLKGFSIILKLVNGTDYVLSADERQAVLNRYSSLTKAGGKFIGPKPVTLELRHLAEPTPGSDSVRGNYTITDKADGERALAFVDAAGDLYLIDDRMGVSATGLHSAALTDTLFDCEVVRLKDEQRRLIACFDVYFHKGRDVRGLPLALGIGRDAEDRISYMTRALAAAAFVKQKPGDPDIIAKEFRVVQYGGD
;
A
#
# COMPACT_ATOMS: atom_id res chain seq x y z
N MET A 1 -10.65 -9.15 3.00
CA MET A 1 -9.56 -10.11 2.73
C MET A 1 -10.15 -11.51 2.73
N LYS A 2 -9.89 -12.32 1.71
CA LYS A 2 -10.46 -13.67 1.55
C LYS A 2 -9.41 -14.73 1.93
N ILE A 3 -9.62 -15.41 3.05
CA ILE A 3 -8.71 -16.44 3.57
C ILE A 3 -9.43 -17.79 3.56
N ASP A 4 -8.79 -18.81 3.01
CA ASP A 4 -9.28 -20.19 3.01
C ASP A 4 -9.17 -20.82 4.40
N GLN A 5 -9.95 -21.88 4.65
CA GLN A 5 -9.99 -22.55 5.95
C GLN A 5 -8.65 -23.17 6.35
N ALA A 6 -7.86 -23.66 5.39
CA ALA A 6 -6.55 -24.24 5.66
C ALA A 6 -5.56 -23.18 6.19
N THR A 7 -5.53 -22.00 5.57
CA THR A 7 -4.70 -20.88 6.02
C THR A 7 -5.17 -20.34 7.36
N LEU A 8 -6.50 -20.21 7.58
CA LEU A 8 -7.03 -19.84 8.88
C LEU A 8 -6.63 -20.85 9.98
N GLY A 9 -6.68 -22.15 9.69
CA GLY A 9 -6.22 -23.21 10.60
C GLY A 9 -4.77 -23.02 11.03
N ARG A 10 -3.85 -22.81 10.07
CA ARG A 10 -2.43 -22.53 10.37
C ARG A 10 -2.23 -21.29 11.24
N LEU A 11 -3.00 -20.22 10.99
CA LEU A 11 -2.92 -19.02 11.83
C LEU A 11 -3.41 -19.27 13.26
N MET A 12 -4.47 -20.08 13.41
CA MET A 12 -4.95 -20.50 14.71
C MET A 12 -3.91 -21.34 15.45
N ASP A 13 -3.17 -22.21 14.75
CA ASP A 13 -2.10 -23.01 15.36
C ASP A 13 -0.94 -22.14 15.87
N VAL A 14 -0.54 -21.12 15.09
CA VAL A 14 0.46 -20.12 15.51
C VAL A 14 0.05 -19.44 16.81
N VAL A 15 -1.21 -19.00 16.90
CA VAL A 15 -1.75 -18.31 18.09
C VAL A 15 -1.90 -19.27 19.27
N LYS A 16 -2.43 -20.48 19.06
CA LYS A 16 -2.67 -21.48 20.11
C LYS A 16 -1.37 -21.93 20.77
N SER A 17 -0.30 -21.95 20.01
CA SER A 17 1.04 -22.35 20.45
C SER A 17 1.80 -21.23 21.15
N ALA A 18 1.27 -20.00 21.17
CA ALA A 18 1.90 -18.88 21.86
C ALA A 18 1.87 -19.05 23.39
N THR A 19 2.99 -18.67 24.00
CA THR A 19 3.20 -18.56 25.45
C THR A 19 3.33 -17.09 25.86
N ASP A 20 3.43 -16.82 27.17
CA ASP A 20 3.49 -15.44 27.69
C ASP A 20 4.76 -14.67 27.28
N THR A 21 5.80 -15.39 26.84
CA THR A 21 7.04 -14.81 26.32
C THR A 21 7.04 -14.68 24.80
N ASP A 22 5.93 -15.04 24.14
CA ASP A 22 5.86 -15.05 22.69
C ASP A 22 5.16 -13.81 22.16
N GLU A 23 5.77 -13.21 21.15
CA GLU A 23 5.17 -12.17 20.33
C GLU A 23 4.54 -12.81 19.10
N VAL A 24 3.28 -12.48 18.81
CA VAL A 24 2.61 -12.85 17.55
C VAL A 24 2.30 -11.58 16.77
N GLU A 25 2.93 -11.42 15.62
CA GLU A 25 2.78 -10.24 14.75
C GLU A 25 2.44 -10.63 13.31
N ALA A 26 1.68 -9.78 12.63
CA ALA A 26 1.47 -9.80 11.20
C ALA A 26 2.21 -8.62 10.56
N ARG A 27 3.20 -8.91 9.72
CA ARG A 27 4.03 -7.92 9.02
C ARG A 27 3.60 -7.76 7.56
N TYR A 28 3.55 -6.52 7.09
CA TYR A 28 3.44 -6.21 5.67
C TYR A 28 4.80 -6.37 4.98
N THR A 29 4.85 -7.22 3.95
CA THR A 29 6.09 -7.61 3.25
C THR A 29 6.23 -6.97 1.87
N GLY A 30 5.22 -6.24 1.41
CA GLY A 30 5.26 -5.52 0.14
C GLY A 30 6.11 -4.25 0.23
N PRO A 31 6.41 -3.59 -0.89
CA PRO A 31 7.11 -2.32 -0.88
C PRO A 31 6.26 -1.25 -0.19
N LEU A 32 6.81 -0.68 0.88
CA LEU A 32 6.21 0.42 1.63
C LEU A 32 7.06 1.68 1.45
N VAL A 33 6.68 2.51 0.48
CA VAL A 33 7.32 3.81 0.23
C VAL A 33 6.80 4.88 1.21
N TYR A 34 7.52 6.00 1.31
CA TYR A 34 7.22 7.06 2.27
C TYR A 34 5.77 7.57 2.18
N GLU A 35 5.23 7.77 0.98
CA GLU A 35 3.88 8.32 0.78
C GLU A 35 2.80 7.39 1.36
N LYS A 36 2.99 6.08 1.20
CA LYS A 36 2.10 5.06 1.77
C LYS A 36 2.26 4.97 3.28
N PHE A 37 3.49 5.05 3.78
CA PHE A 37 3.78 5.08 5.21
C PHE A 37 3.17 6.31 5.89
N ASP A 38 3.36 7.50 5.32
CA ASP A 38 2.78 8.76 5.81
C ASP A 38 1.23 8.70 5.80
N THR A 39 0.63 8.10 4.78
CA THR A 39 -0.82 7.83 4.74
C THR A 39 -1.28 6.99 5.94
N LEU A 40 -0.55 5.90 6.25
CA LEU A 40 -0.83 5.07 7.43
C LEU A 40 -0.69 5.88 8.72
N VAL A 41 0.42 6.60 8.90
CA VAL A 41 0.68 7.39 10.11
C VAL A 41 -0.41 8.45 10.32
N ARG A 42 -0.80 9.20 9.29
CA ARG A 42 -1.88 10.20 9.37
C ARG A 42 -3.20 9.55 9.75
N TYR A 43 -3.55 8.42 9.12
CA TYR A 43 -4.78 7.71 9.44
C TYR A 43 -4.83 7.28 10.92
N PHE A 44 -3.80 6.59 11.40
CA PHE A 44 -3.76 6.09 12.78
C PHE A 44 -3.57 7.20 13.82
N ARG A 45 -2.96 8.34 13.46
CA ARG A 45 -2.94 9.52 14.33
C ARG A 45 -4.33 10.09 14.56
N SER A 46 -5.17 10.10 13.52
CA SER A 46 -6.53 10.65 13.60
C SER A 46 -7.56 9.67 14.16
N HIS A 47 -7.38 8.36 13.97
CA HIS A 47 -8.41 7.35 14.28
C HIS A 47 -7.94 6.26 15.25
N GLY A 48 -6.63 6.13 15.45
CA GLY A 48 -6.06 5.11 16.33
C GLY A 48 -6.26 5.47 17.81
N LYS A 49 -6.58 4.46 18.62
CA LYS A 49 -6.69 4.63 20.06
C LYS A 49 -5.30 4.66 20.69
N ASP A 50 -5.10 5.53 21.68
CA ASP A 50 -3.84 5.65 22.44
C ASP A 50 -2.62 5.82 21.52
N PHE A 51 -2.76 6.66 20.49
CA PHE A 51 -1.69 6.94 19.54
C PHE A 51 -0.48 7.54 20.26
N SER A 52 0.69 6.95 20.03
CA SER A 52 1.95 7.35 20.64
C SER A 52 3.09 7.31 19.63
N GLU A 53 4.12 8.11 19.91
CA GLU A 53 5.35 8.18 19.14
C GLU A 53 6.54 7.92 20.05
N GLN A 54 7.49 7.13 19.57
CA GLN A 54 8.70 6.83 20.33
C GLN A 54 9.91 6.71 19.41
N ASP A 55 10.97 7.42 19.76
CA ASP A 55 12.29 7.23 19.18
C ASP A 55 13.07 6.20 20.01
N THR A 56 13.59 5.18 19.34
CA THR A 56 14.36 4.08 19.96
C THR A 56 15.59 3.74 19.15
N ILE A 57 16.56 3.13 19.81
CA ILE A 57 17.72 2.49 19.16
C ILE A 57 17.76 1.02 19.54
N ASP A 58 17.80 0.16 18.53
CA ASP A 58 18.00 -1.27 18.66
C ASP A 58 19.43 -1.61 18.24
N VAL A 59 20.22 -2.17 19.17
CA VAL A 59 21.58 -2.65 18.91
C VAL A 59 21.63 -4.16 19.07
N SER A 60 22.12 -4.85 18.04
CA SER A 60 22.40 -6.29 18.11
C SER A 60 23.83 -6.51 18.60
N VAL A 61 23.97 -7.14 19.75
CA VAL A 61 25.23 -7.45 20.42
C VAL A 61 25.47 -8.95 20.41
N GLN A 62 26.66 -9.38 20.01
CA GLN A 62 27.03 -10.80 20.01
C GLN A 62 27.93 -11.12 21.20
N LEU A 63 27.48 -12.00 22.10
CA LEU A 63 28.24 -12.41 23.27
C LEU A 63 28.13 -13.93 23.44
N ASP A 64 29.28 -14.60 23.58
CA ASP A 64 29.36 -16.05 23.80
C ASP A 64 28.53 -16.90 22.82
N GLY A 65 28.56 -16.53 21.55
CA GLY A 65 27.82 -17.21 20.48
C GLY A 65 26.32 -16.92 20.43
N LYS A 66 25.79 -16.11 21.35
CA LYS A 66 24.40 -15.67 21.38
C LYS A 66 24.26 -14.24 20.87
N THR A 67 23.09 -13.92 20.34
CA THR A 67 22.73 -12.57 19.89
C THR A 67 21.70 -11.97 20.84
N TYR A 68 22.03 -10.81 21.37
CA TYR A 68 21.19 -10.02 22.25
C TYR A 68 20.74 -8.77 21.54
N ARG A 69 19.48 -8.40 21.70
CA ARG A 69 18.98 -7.09 21.30
C ARG A 69 18.94 -6.20 22.54
N VAL A 70 19.69 -5.11 22.50
CA VAL A 70 19.64 -4.04 23.48
C VAL A 70 18.86 -2.89 22.87
N THR A 71 17.79 -2.49 23.53
CA THR A 71 16.93 -1.38 23.12
C THR A 71 17.04 -0.27 24.16
N ALA A 72 17.29 0.96 23.69
CA ALA A 72 17.16 2.16 24.50
C ALA A 72 16.08 3.08 23.90
N ALA A 73 15.34 3.75 24.77
CA ALA A 73 14.27 4.65 24.41
C ALA A 73 14.47 6.02 25.05
N GLY A 74 14.09 7.08 24.35
CA GLY A 74 14.24 8.45 24.85
C GLY A 74 15.60 9.07 24.51
N PRO A 75 15.67 10.41 24.34
CA PRO A 75 16.86 11.07 23.83
C PRO A 75 18.17 10.82 24.61
N PRO A 76 18.18 10.85 25.96
CA PRO A 76 19.41 10.66 26.73
C PRO A 76 20.01 9.26 26.54
N ASP A 77 19.21 8.21 26.67
CA ASP A 77 19.69 6.83 26.58
C ASP A 77 20.06 6.45 25.14
N VAL A 78 19.31 6.96 24.17
CA VAL A 78 19.65 6.81 22.74
C VAL A 78 21.01 7.46 22.45
N ALA A 79 21.27 8.67 22.96
CA ALA A 79 22.56 9.35 22.78
C ALA A 79 23.70 8.59 23.45
N ALA A 80 23.49 8.08 24.67
CA ALA A 80 24.49 7.30 25.40
C ALA A 80 24.84 5.99 24.67
N VAL A 81 23.85 5.26 24.16
CA VAL A 81 24.06 4.04 23.37
C VAL A 81 24.78 4.36 22.06
N MET A 82 24.39 5.41 21.35
CA MET A 82 25.07 5.86 20.13
C MET A 82 26.54 6.22 20.38
N ALA A 83 26.83 6.92 21.48
CA ALA A 83 28.20 7.24 21.88
C ALA A 83 29.02 5.98 22.17
N ALA A 84 28.43 5.00 22.87
CA ALA A 84 29.09 3.73 23.17
C ALA A 84 29.40 2.92 21.90
N VAL A 85 28.48 2.91 20.94
CA VAL A 85 28.69 2.31 19.61
C VAL A 85 29.83 3.03 18.88
N ALA A 86 29.76 4.36 18.75
CA ALA A 86 30.70 5.15 17.96
C ALA A 86 32.13 5.06 18.52
N ASN A 87 32.28 5.14 19.83
CA ASN A 87 33.57 5.08 20.52
C ASN A 87 34.06 3.65 20.76
N ARG A 88 33.29 2.63 20.36
CA ARG A 88 33.53 1.21 20.66
C ARG A 88 33.79 0.97 22.17
N SER A 89 33.05 1.66 23.02
CA SER A 89 33.22 1.64 24.47
C SER A 89 32.10 0.87 25.18
N ALA A 90 32.24 0.75 26.50
CA ALA A 90 31.14 0.36 27.37
C ALA A 90 30.02 1.43 27.36
N ILE A 91 28.80 1.03 27.69
CA ILE A 91 27.70 1.98 27.96
C ILE A 91 27.93 2.65 29.30
N ASP A 92 27.69 3.96 29.37
CA ASP A 92 27.74 4.73 30.61
C ASP A 92 26.84 4.10 31.70
N PRO A 93 27.38 3.79 32.91
CA PRO A 93 26.61 3.25 34.02
C PRO A 93 25.29 3.97 34.34
N ALA A 94 25.23 5.29 34.17
CA ALA A 94 24.03 6.08 34.47
C ALA A 94 22.83 5.71 33.59
N HIS A 95 23.08 5.18 32.39
CA HIS A 95 22.07 4.87 31.38
C HIS A 95 21.75 3.37 31.29
N ARG A 96 22.37 2.51 32.13
CA ARG A 96 22.22 1.05 32.03
C ARG A 96 20.90 0.53 32.57
N ALA A 97 20.26 1.24 33.51
CA ALA A 97 19.06 0.78 34.20
C ALA A 97 17.83 0.77 33.30
N ASP A 98 17.76 1.69 32.33
CA ASP A 98 16.62 1.90 31.44
C ASP A 98 16.72 1.11 30.13
N LEU A 99 17.76 0.27 29.98
CA LEU A 99 17.94 -0.57 28.81
C LEU A 99 17.09 -1.83 28.87
N VAL A 100 16.39 -2.10 27.78
CA VAL A 100 15.69 -3.37 27.59
C VAL A 100 16.60 -4.33 26.83
N CYS A 101 16.94 -5.45 27.45
CA CYS A 101 17.74 -6.49 26.82
C CYS A 101 16.93 -7.78 26.65
N ILE A 102 16.87 -8.29 25.43
CA ILE A 102 16.15 -9.53 25.11
C ILE A 102 16.96 -10.45 24.20
N MET A 103 16.63 -11.74 24.22
CA MET A 103 16.99 -12.69 23.18
C MET A 103 15.77 -12.95 22.30
N LYS A 104 15.93 -12.76 20.99
CA LYS A 104 14.90 -13.06 19.99
C LYS A 104 15.22 -14.37 19.28
N SER A 105 14.23 -15.24 19.16
CA SER A 105 14.30 -16.39 18.25
C SER A 105 12.97 -16.60 17.53
N MET A 106 13.05 -17.00 16.26
CA MET A 106 11.85 -17.30 15.47
C MET A 106 11.33 -18.69 15.88
N ALA A 107 10.04 -18.78 16.20
CA ALA A 107 9.41 -20.04 16.53
C ALA A 107 8.64 -20.61 15.32
N GLU A 108 7.77 -19.80 14.73
CA GLU A 108 6.91 -20.23 13.62
C GLU A 108 6.58 -19.05 12.70
N ALA A 109 6.36 -19.33 11.41
CA ALA A 109 5.95 -18.32 10.45
C ALA A 109 4.97 -18.88 9.42
N VAL A 110 3.93 -18.10 9.12
CA VAL A 110 2.96 -18.37 8.07
C VAL A 110 2.98 -17.21 7.08
N THR A 111 3.43 -17.47 5.86
CA THR A 111 3.40 -16.49 4.77
C THR A 111 2.11 -16.62 3.97
N ILE A 112 1.45 -15.49 3.74
CA ILE A 112 0.26 -15.34 2.90
C ILE A 112 0.62 -14.40 1.75
N ALA A 113 1.42 -14.92 0.81
CA ALA A 113 2.03 -14.14 -0.27
C ALA A 113 1.00 -13.37 -1.11
N LYS A 114 -0.20 -13.93 -1.31
CA LYS A 114 -1.29 -13.29 -2.05
C LYS A 114 -1.76 -11.95 -1.46
N TYR A 115 -1.39 -11.63 -0.22
CA TYR A 115 -1.70 -10.37 0.47
C TYR A 115 -0.46 -9.68 1.04
N ASP A 116 0.76 -10.03 0.58
CA ASP A 116 2.00 -9.43 1.07
C ASP A 116 2.08 -9.44 2.60
N MET A 117 1.67 -10.56 3.20
CA MET A 117 1.50 -10.71 4.64
C MET A 117 2.36 -11.86 5.13
N LYS A 118 3.06 -11.65 6.25
CA LYS A 118 3.74 -12.71 6.98
C LYS A 118 3.36 -12.62 8.45
N VAL A 119 2.78 -13.69 8.98
CA VAL A 119 2.51 -13.84 10.41
C VAL A 119 3.65 -14.61 11.03
N THR A 120 4.18 -14.13 12.16
CA THR A 120 5.27 -14.79 12.88
C THR A 120 4.96 -14.89 14.35
N ARG A 121 5.33 -16.04 14.95
CA ARG A 121 5.50 -16.20 16.39
C ARG A 121 6.98 -16.17 16.71
N LYS A 122 7.41 -15.29 17.60
CA LYS A 122 8.79 -15.16 18.06
C LYS A 122 8.85 -15.31 19.57
N HIS A 123 9.86 -15.99 20.08
CA HIS A 123 10.18 -15.96 21.49
C HIS A 123 10.97 -14.68 21.78
N GLU A 124 10.45 -13.83 22.67
CA GLU A 124 11.13 -12.64 23.21
C GLU A 124 11.42 -12.86 24.69
N VAL A 125 12.60 -13.39 25.00
CA VAL A 125 12.97 -13.70 26.39
C VAL A 125 13.76 -12.52 26.98
N PRO A 126 13.25 -11.83 28.02
CA PRO A 126 14.00 -10.80 28.71
C PRO A 126 15.26 -11.37 29.37
N VAL A 127 16.37 -10.63 29.27
CA VAL A 127 17.61 -10.97 29.97
C VAL A 127 17.57 -10.31 31.34
N THR A 128 17.31 -11.09 32.38
CA THR A 128 17.22 -10.58 33.77
C THR A 128 18.48 -10.85 34.59
N GLN A 129 19.37 -11.72 34.12
CA GLN A 129 20.60 -12.06 34.83
C GLN A 129 21.56 -10.88 34.84
N ARG A 130 21.80 -10.32 36.04
CA ARG A 130 22.65 -9.14 36.24
C ARG A 130 24.07 -9.31 35.68
N ALA A 131 24.67 -10.49 35.87
CA ALA A 131 26.01 -10.78 35.33
C ALA A 131 26.06 -10.65 33.80
N THR A 132 25.05 -11.18 33.09
CA THR A 132 24.94 -11.09 31.62
C THR A 132 24.71 -9.65 31.17
N LEU A 133 23.82 -8.91 31.84
CA LEU A 133 23.57 -7.49 31.54
C LEU A 133 24.84 -6.64 31.71
N THR A 134 25.61 -6.89 32.78
CA THR A 134 26.90 -6.23 33.02
C THR A 134 27.89 -6.54 31.90
N GLN A 135 28.05 -7.81 31.50
CA GLN A 135 28.95 -8.19 30.41
C GLN A 135 28.55 -7.56 29.07
N ILE A 136 27.25 -7.51 28.76
CA ILE A 136 26.74 -6.85 27.55
C ILE A 136 27.08 -5.37 27.57
N ALA A 137 26.86 -4.68 28.70
CA ALA A 137 27.14 -3.26 28.82
C ALA A 137 28.63 -2.92 28.77
N GLU A 138 29.50 -3.76 29.34
CA GLU A 138 30.95 -3.57 29.36
C GLU A 138 31.61 -3.86 28.02
N ARG A 139 31.11 -4.86 27.28
CA ARG A 139 31.64 -5.29 25.97
C ARG A 139 30.79 -4.78 24.81
N PHE A 140 29.99 -3.75 25.04
CA PHE A 140 28.93 -3.32 24.13
C PHE A 140 29.46 -2.91 22.76
N GLY A 141 30.32 -1.89 22.70
CA GLY A 141 30.83 -1.33 21.45
C GLY A 141 31.66 -2.33 20.63
N SER A 142 32.45 -3.18 21.27
CA SER A 142 33.29 -4.19 20.59
C SER A 142 32.49 -5.36 20.01
N ASN A 143 31.33 -5.66 20.60
CA ASN A 143 30.48 -6.78 20.19
C ASN A 143 29.24 -6.35 19.38
N THR A 144 29.11 -5.06 19.09
CA THR A 144 28.02 -4.51 18.28
C THR A 144 28.14 -4.98 16.83
N ARG A 145 27.03 -5.49 16.27
CA ARG A 145 26.96 -5.97 14.87
C ARG A 145 26.06 -5.11 14.00
N ILE A 146 24.89 -4.78 14.51
CA ILE A 146 23.85 -4.06 13.78
C ILE A 146 23.29 -2.98 14.69
N VAL A 147 23.12 -1.79 14.14
CA VAL A 147 22.51 -0.64 14.81
C VAL A 147 21.32 -0.18 13.99
N ARG A 148 20.18 0.02 14.64
CA ARG A 148 18.96 0.52 14.00
C ARG A 148 18.38 1.62 14.85
N THR A 149 18.36 2.85 14.34
CA THR A 149 17.55 3.91 14.94
C THR A 149 16.16 3.85 14.34
N LYS A 150 15.15 4.02 15.18
CA LYS A 150 13.76 3.81 14.83
C LYS A 150 12.91 4.95 15.34
N ARG A 151 12.03 5.44 14.49
CA ARG A 151 10.87 6.22 14.90
C ARG A 151 9.63 5.35 14.74
N ARG A 152 9.01 5.00 15.86
CA ARG A 152 7.83 4.14 15.90
C ARG A 152 6.58 4.96 16.24
N PHE A 153 5.52 4.72 15.49
CA PHE A 153 4.17 5.20 15.76
C PHE A 153 3.31 3.99 16.10
N SER A 154 2.66 4.03 17.26
CA SER A 154 1.90 2.89 17.77
C SER A 154 0.50 3.32 18.21
N CYS A 155 -0.50 2.50 17.92
CA CYS A 155 -1.86 2.70 18.42
C CYS A 155 -2.57 1.35 18.61
N LEU A 156 -3.60 1.33 19.46
CA LEU A 156 -4.44 0.16 19.71
C LEU A 156 -5.56 0.04 18.67
N SER A 157 -5.96 -1.19 18.36
CA SER A 157 -7.23 -1.45 17.70
C SER A 157 -8.41 -1.05 18.59
N GLU A 158 -9.56 -0.75 17.98
CA GLU A 158 -10.78 -0.35 18.71
C GLU A 158 -11.20 -1.37 19.76
N ASP A 159 -11.05 -2.67 19.46
CA ASP A 159 -11.36 -3.79 20.35
C ASP A 159 -10.24 -4.08 21.37
N GLY A 160 -9.12 -3.35 21.32
CA GLY A 160 -7.95 -3.55 22.19
C GLY A 160 -7.23 -4.89 21.97
N MET A 161 -7.60 -5.65 20.94
CA MET A 161 -7.02 -6.98 20.71
C MET A 161 -5.63 -6.92 20.09
N CYS A 162 -5.33 -5.87 19.32
CA CYS A 162 -4.10 -5.71 18.57
C CYS A 162 -3.48 -4.32 18.78
N ARG A 163 -2.18 -4.21 18.51
CA ARG A 163 -1.45 -2.95 18.36
C ARG A 163 -0.97 -2.82 16.93
N PHE A 164 -1.13 -1.65 16.34
CA PHE A 164 -0.50 -1.31 15.06
C PHE A 164 0.83 -0.64 15.35
N ASP A 165 1.89 -1.10 14.70
CA ASP A 165 3.23 -0.53 14.80
C ASP A 165 3.71 -0.11 13.41
N LEU A 166 3.89 1.19 13.21
CA LEU A 166 4.47 1.77 12.02
C LEU A 166 5.86 2.28 12.37
N THR A 167 6.89 1.76 11.73
CA THR A 167 8.28 2.10 12.09
C THR A 167 9.05 2.62 10.87
N ALA A 168 9.62 3.82 10.99
CA ALA A 168 10.68 4.28 10.12
C ALA A 168 12.02 3.87 10.73
N VAL A 169 12.77 3.03 10.02
CA VAL A 169 14.01 2.40 10.48
C VAL A 169 15.17 2.94 9.65
N ASN A 170 16.13 3.60 10.30
CA ASN A 170 17.43 3.86 9.70
C ASN A 170 18.38 2.72 10.09
N HIS A 171 18.80 1.94 9.09
CA HIS A 171 19.61 0.74 9.29
C HIS A 171 21.09 1.03 9.06
N MET A 172 21.91 0.85 10.09
CA MET A 172 23.37 0.95 10.01
C MET A 172 24.00 -0.42 10.28
N ALA A 173 24.57 -1.03 9.24
CA ALA A 173 25.43 -2.21 9.40
C ALA A 173 26.87 -1.74 9.66
N MET A 174 27.48 -2.22 10.73
CA MET A 174 28.88 -1.89 11.06
C MET A 174 29.83 -2.80 10.28
N ILE A 175 29.89 -2.62 8.96
CA ILE A 175 30.93 -3.16 8.09
C ILE A 175 31.94 -2.02 7.85
N SER A 176 33.23 -2.35 7.89
CA SER A 176 34.41 -1.46 7.86
C SER A 176 34.22 -0.10 7.18
N THR A 177 34.57 0.96 7.92
CA THR A 177 35.15 2.24 7.48
C THR A 177 35.11 2.53 5.98
N SER A 178 34.05 3.19 5.49
CA SER A 178 34.21 4.40 4.65
C SER A 178 32.92 4.99 4.08
N GLU A 179 31.76 4.33 4.07
CA GLU A 179 30.52 4.95 3.58
C GLU A 179 29.30 4.49 4.37
N HIS A 180 28.70 5.40 5.15
CA HIS A 180 27.41 5.17 5.80
C HIS A 180 26.28 5.45 4.80
N THR A 181 25.84 4.45 4.03
CA THR A 181 24.58 4.57 3.31
C THR A 181 23.43 4.39 4.30
N THR A 182 22.82 5.48 4.74
CA THR A 182 21.58 5.41 5.52
C THR A 182 20.41 5.19 4.57
N ASP A 183 19.88 3.96 4.55
CA ASP A 183 18.63 3.64 3.87
C ASP A 183 17.51 3.65 4.92
N ILE A 184 16.53 4.57 4.75
CA ILE A 184 15.35 4.61 5.61
C ILE A 184 14.34 3.63 5.05
N ARG A 185 14.01 2.62 5.85
CA ARG A 185 13.00 1.62 5.53
C ARG A 185 11.75 1.84 6.37
N TYR A 186 10.60 1.64 5.76
CA TYR A 186 9.31 1.76 6.42
C TYR A 186 8.72 0.37 6.64
N GLU A 187 8.31 0.10 7.87
CA GLU A 187 7.70 -1.16 8.30
C GLU A 187 6.29 -0.90 8.85
N ALA A 188 5.36 -1.82 8.58
CA ALA A 188 4.01 -1.79 9.14
C ALA A 188 3.66 -3.19 9.67
N GLU A 189 3.31 -3.25 10.95
CA GLU A 189 3.07 -4.48 11.70
C GLU A 189 1.77 -4.38 12.51
N VAL A 190 1.10 -5.52 12.69
CA VAL A 190 -0.04 -5.67 13.61
C VAL A 190 0.34 -6.73 14.63
N GLU A 191 0.57 -6.32 15.85
CA GLU A 191 0.90 -7.20 16.96
C GLU A 191 -0.39 -7.63 17.69
N LEU A 192 -0.51 -8.92 18.00
CA LEU A 192 -1.57 -9.43 18.85
C LEU A 192 -1.18 -9.21 20.30
N LEU A 193 -1.97 -8.44 21.04
CA LEU A 193 -1.69 -8.18 22.45
C LEU A 193 -2.06 -9.37 23.34
N PRO A 194 -1.38 -9.56 24.48
CA PRO A 194 -1.85 -10.49 25.51
C PRO A 194 -3.23 -10.05 26.01
N THR A 195 -4.17 -10.97 26.20
CA THR A 195 -5.31 -10.74 27.10
C THR A 195 -4.95 -11.30 28.46
N GLY A 196 -5.12 -10.53 29.52
CA GLY A 196 -4.80 -10.99 30.88
C GLY A 196 -5.42 -12.35 31.22
N GLU A 197 -4.68 -13.15 32.00
CA GLU A 197 -4.93 -14.47 32.65
C GLU A 197 -5.72 -15.58 31.91
N LYS A 198 -6.58 -15.29 30.93
CA LYS A 198 -7.31 -16.26 30.10
C LYS A 198 -6.69 -16.32 28.72
N ARG A 199 -6.16 -17.50 28.36
CA ARG A 199 -5.75 -17.86 27.00
C ARG A 199 -6.86 -17.50 26.01
N ARG A 200 -6.57 -16.68 24.99
CA ARG A 200 -7.54 -16.36 23.93
C ARG A 200 -7.95 -17.64 23.23
N ASP A 201 -9.23 -17.72 22.88
CA ASP A 201 -9.63 -18.61 21.79
C ASP A 201 -8.83 -18.21 20.54
N ALA A 202 -8.15 -19.19 19.95
CA ALA A 202 -7.23 -18.98 18.84
C ALA A 202 -7.94 -18.40 17.62
N ARG A 203 -9.22 -18.74 17.42
CA ARG A 203 -9.98 -18.28 16.26
C ARG A 203 -10.28 -16.77 16.32
N PRO A 204 -10.91 -16.21 17.37
CA PRO A 204 -11.07 -14.75 17.49
C PRO A 204 -9.77 -13.96 17.37
N ALA A 205 -8.68 -14.46 17.96
CA ALA A 205 -7.37 -13.82 17.88
C ALA A 205 -6.78 -13.81 16.45
N ALA A 206 -6.86 -14.94 15.74
CA ALA A 206 -6.46 -15.00 14.33
C ALA A 206 -7.31 -14.06 13.46
N LEU A 207 -8.64 -13.99 13.69
CA LEU A 207 -9.52 -13.07 12.99
C LEU A 207 -9.22 -11.60 13.30
N ALA A 208 -8.85 -11.27 14.55
CA ALA A 208 -8.44 -9.93 14.94
C ALA A 208 -7.16 -9.48 14.21
N LEU A 209 -6.15 -10.35 14.09
CA LEU A 209 -4.96 -10.10 13.27
C LEU A 209 -5.32 -9.86 11.81
N LEU A 210 -6.16 -10.71 11.21
CA LEU A 210 -6.58 -10.57 9.83
C LEU A 210 -7.39 -9.29 9.59
N LYS A 211 -8.27 -8.92 10.54
CA LYS A 211 -9.05 -7.68 10.49
C LYS A 211 -8.13 -6.47 10.58
N GLY A 212 -7.22 -6.43 11.56
CA GLY A 212 -6.24 -5.35 11.71
C GLY A 212 -5.36 -5.22 10.47
N PHE A 213 -4.80 -6.32 9.99
CA PHE A 213 -3.97 -6.31 8.79
C PHE A 213 -4.74 -5.86 7.53
N SER A 214 -6.03 -6.17 7.44
CA SER A 214 -6.86 -5.69 6.34
C SER A 214 -6.99 -4.16 6.30
N ILE A 215 -6.89 -3.47 7.45
CA ILE A 215 -6.89 -2.01 7.51
C ILE A 215 -5.61 -1.47 6.85
N ILE A 216 -4.45 -2.05 7.18
CA ILE A 216 -3.16 -1.69 6.53
C ILE A 216 -3.28 -1.85 5.01
N LEU A 217 -3.78 -3.00 4.54
CA LEU A 217 -3.90 -3.27 3.10
C LEU A 217 -4.84 -2.28 2.39
N LYS A 218 -5.95 -1.89 3.02
CA LYS A 218 -6.88 -0.92 2.43
C LYS A 218 -6.22 0.45 2.24
N LEU A 219 -5.50 0.91 3.26
CA LEU A 219 -4.81 2.20 3.25
C LEU A 219 -3.64 2.21 2.26
N VAL A 220 -2.81 1.16 2.28
CA VAL A 220 -1.66 0.97 1.37
C VAL A 220 -2.09 0.89 -0.09
N ASN A 221 -3.24 0.29 -0.37
CA ASN A 221 -3.78 0.15 -1.72
C ASN A 221 -4.74 1.29 -2.11
N GLY A 222 -5.05 2.20 -1.20
CA GLY A 222 -6.01 3.29 -1.43
C GLY A 222 -7.40 2.80 -1.83
N THR A 223 -7.84 1.63 -1.38
CA THR A 223 -9.17 1.07 -1.70
C THR A 223 -9.71 0.23 -0.55
N ASP A 224 -11.02 0.29 -0.35
CA ASP A 224 -11.71 -0.54 0.63
C ASP A 224 -11.80 -2.03 0.24
N TYR A 225 -11.48 -2.34 -1.02
CA TYR A 225 -11.58 -3.66 -1.62
C TYR A 225 -10.19 -4.28 -1.78
N VAL A 226 -9.81 -5.06 -0.77
CA VAL A 226 -8.52 -5.75 -0.76
C VAL A 226 -8.55 -6.93 -1.74
N LEU A 227 -7.83 -6.78 -2.85
CA LEU A 227 -7.59 -7.84 -3.84
C LEU A 227 -6.39 -8.70 -3.43
N SER A 228 -6.48 -9.99 -3.70
CA SER A 228 -5.33 -10.91 -3.69
C SER A 228 -4.49 -10.77 -4.96
N ALA A 229 -3.24 -11.25 -4.92
CA ALA A 229 -2.37 -11.32 -6.10
C ALA A 229 -3.03 -12.12 -7.24
N ASP A 230 -3.73 -13.21 -6.90
CA ASP A 230 -4.43 -14.06 -7.87
C ASP A 230 -5.60 -13.32 -8.54
N GLU A 231 -6.39 -12.56 -7.77
CA GLU A 231 -7.47 -11.73 -8.30
C GLU A 231 -6.92 -10.62 -9.21
N ARG A 232 -5.83 -9.95 -8.82
CA ARG A 232 -5.16 -8.95 -9.68
C ARG A 232 -4.69 -9.58 -11.00
N GLN A 233 -4.06 -10.75 -10.94
CA GLN A 233 -3.58 -11.45 -12.12
C GLN A 233 -4.72 -11.91 -13.03
N ALA A 234 -5.84 -12.36 -12.47
CA ALA A 234 -7.02 -12.74 -13.25
C ALA A 234 -7.59 -11.55 -14.04
N VAL A 235 -7.67 -10.37 -13.42
CA VAL A 235 -8.10 -9.13 -14.10
C VAL A 235 -7.13 -8.78 -15.23
N LEU A 236 -5.82 -8.83 -15.00
CA LEU A 236 -4.81 -8.54 -16.03
C LEU A 236 -4.82 -9.53 -17.20
N ASN A 237 -5.09 -10.81 -16.92
CA ASN A 237 -5.22 -11.84 -17.95
C ASN A 237 -6.45 -11.58 -18.83
N ARG A 238 -7.59 -11.21 -18.21
CA ARG A 238 -8.82 -10.84 -18.91
C ARG A 238 -8.61 -9.59 -19.78
N TYR A 239 -8.02 -8.55 -19.20
CA TYR A 239 -7.61 -7.34 -19.92
C TYR A 239 -6.72 -7.65 -21.12
N SER A 240 -5.71 -8.49 -20.93
CA SER A 240 -4.77 -8.88 -22.00
C SER A 240 -5.46 -9.67 -23.11
N SER A 241 -6.45 -10.50 -22.75
CA SER A 241 -7.25 -11.26 -23.70
C SER A 241 -8.14 -10.34 -24.56
N LEU A 242 -8.78 -9.35 -23.93
CA LEU A 242 -9.62 -8.35 -24.63
C LEU A 242 -8.79 -7.47 -25.56
N THR A 243 -7.67 -6.95 -25.06
CA THR A 243 -6.87 -5.93 -25.77
C THR A 243 -5.84 -6.51 -26.74
N LYS A 244 -5.48 -7.79 -26.58
CA LYS A 244 -4.36 -8.45 -27.25
C LYS A 244 -3.01 -7.73 -27.05
N ALA A 245 -2.89 -6.93 -26.00
CA ALA A 245 -1.73 -6.07 -25.76
C ALA A 245 -0.57 -6.75 -25.00
N GLY A 246 -0.73 -8.02 -24.60
CA GLY A 246 0.30 -8.78 -23.89
C GLY A 246 0.71 -8.15 -22.56
N GLY A 247 -0.26 -7.67 -21.77
CA GLY A 247 -0.01 -7.07 -20.46
C GLY A 247 0.58 -5.66 -20.49
N LYS A 248 0.50 -4.93 -21.61
CA LYS A 248 0.92 -3.53 -21.72
C LYS A 248 -0.26 -2.58 -21.59
N PHE A 249 -0.02 -1.43 -20.99
CA PHE A 249 -0.97 -0.33 -20.96
C PHE A 249 -1.19 0.22 -22.39
N ILE A 250 -2.43 0.22 -22.86
CA ILE A 250 -2.76 0.62 -24.26
C ILE A 250 -3.11 2.09 -24.45
N GLY A 251 -3.28 2.87 -23.37
CA GLY A 251 -3.62 4.28 -23.48
C GLY A 251 -2.51 5.09 -24.16
N PRO A 252 -2.83 6.01 -25.10
CA PRO A 252 -1.85 6.80 -25.82
C PRO A 252 -1.17 7.78 -24.86
N LYS A 253 0.15 7.95 -24.96
CA LYS A 253 0.86 8.92 -24.13
C LYS A 253 0.59 10.34 -24.65
N PRO A 254 0.21 11.30 -23.79
CA PRO A 254 0.05 12.68 -24.21
C PRO A 254 1.40 13.24 -24.67
N VAL A 255 1.35 14.19 -25.61
CA VAL A 255 2.50 14.97 -26.06
C VAL A 255 2.37 16.42 -25.59
N THR A 256 3.50 17.07 -25.32
CA THR A 256 3.52 18.48 -24.93
C THR A 256 3.02 19.33 -26.11
N LEU A 257 2.07 20.23 -25.84
CA LEU A 257 1.66 21.23 -26.82
C LEU A 257 2.81 22.22 -27.05
N GLU A 258 3.13 22.47 -28.31
CA GLU A 258 4.29 23.24 -28.76
C GLU A 258 3.85 24.15 -29.91
N LEU A 259 4.63 25.18 -30.24
CA LEU A 259 4.30 26.13 -31.31
C LEU A 259 4.02 25.45 -32.67
N ARG A 260 4.69 24.34 -32.98
CA ARG A 260 4.44 23.56 -34.21
C ARG A 260 3.02 23.00 -34.30
N HIS A 261 2.40 22.68 -33.17
CA HIS A 261 1.02 22.21 -33.11
C HIS A 261 0.01 23.35 -33.34
N LEU A 262 0.46 24.62 -33.37
CA LEU A 262 -0.35 25.81 -33.71
C LEU A 262 -0.15 26.26 -35.17
N ALA A 263 0.61 25.53 -35.97
CA ALA A 263 0.77 25.81 -37.39
C ALA A 263 -0.54 25.56 -38.17
N GLU A 264 -0.64 26.06 -39.40
CA GLU A 264 -1.77 25.72 -40.27
C GLU A 264 -1.86 24.19 -40.45
N PRO A 265 -3.07 23.61 -40.39
CA PRO A 265 -3.24 22.17 -40.53
C PRO A 265 -2.88 21.73 -41.96
N THR A 266 -2.10 20.66 -42.06
CA THR A 266 -1.78 19.98 -43.32
C THR A 266 -2.20 18.50 -43.20
N PRO A 267 -2.43 17.78 -44.30
CA PRO A 267 -2.81 16.36 -44.23
C PRO A 267 -1.80 15.56 -43.41
N GLY A 268 -2.26 14.97 -42.30
CA GLY A 268 -1.42 14.19 -41.39
C GLY A 268 -0.68 15.00 -40.32
N SER A 269 -0.87 16.32 -40.23
CA SER A 269 -0.30 17.10 -39.13
C SER A 269 -1.08 16.93 -37.82
N ASP A 270 -0.38 17.09 -36.71
CA ASP A 270 -0.91 17.09 -35.34
C ASP A 270 -1.32 18.51 -34.90
N SER A 271 -1.68 19.37 -35.85
CA SER A 271 -2.10 20.74 -35.55
C SER A 271 -3.46 20.77 -34.85
N VAL A 272 -3.52 21.44 -33.70
CA VAL A 272 -4.77 21.67 -32.96
C VAL A 272 -5.66 22.72 -33.61
N ARG A 273 -5.19 23.37 -34.68
CA ARG A 273 -6.00 24.27 -35.52
C ARG A 273 -6.84 23.50 -36.56
N GLY A 274 -6.60 22.20 -36.74
CA GLY A 274 -7.49 21.33 -37.51
C GLY A 274 -8.73 20.90 -36.71
N ASN A 275 -9.41 19.84 -37.17
CA ASN A 275 -10.48 19.22 -36.38
C ASN A 275 -9.90 18.59 -35.12
N TYR A 276 -10.25 19.15 -33.96
CA TYR A 276 -9.74 18.71 -32.67
C TYR A 276 -10.85 18.78 -31.62
N THR A 277 -10.70 17.99 -30.55
CA THR A 277 -11.61 18.04 -29.40
C THR A 277 -10.87 18.53 -28.17
N ILE A 278 -11.50 19.41 -27.41
CA ILE A 278 -10.95 19.96 -26.17
C ILE A 278 -11.83 19.51 -25.00
N THR A 279 -11.18 19.11 -23.92
CA THR A 279 -11.81 18.81 -22.63
C THR A 279 -10.95 19.36 -21.51
N ASP A 280 -11.52 19.56 -20.33
CA ASP A 280 -10.78 20.01 -19.17
C ASP A 280 -9.79 18.94 -18.73
N LYS A 281 -8.53 19.36 -18.55
CA LYS A 281 -7.52 18.52 -17.92
C LYS A 281 -7.80 18.48 -16.43
N ALA A 282 -8.01 17.29 -15.86
CA ALA A 282 -8.08 17.16 -14.42
C ALA A 282 -6.67 16.94 -13.84
N ASP A 283 -6.53 17.27 -12.56
CA ASP A 283 -5.33 16.95 -11.79
C ASP A 283 -5.55 15.61 -11.06
N GLY A 284 -5.61 14.54 -11.86
CA GLY A 284 -5.90 13.18 -11.40
C GLY A 284 -4.90 12.15 -11.92
N GLU A 285 -4.93 10.96 -11.33
CA GLU A 285 -4.10 9.83 -11.76
C GLU A 285 -4.75 9.15 -12.96
N ARG A 286 -4.02 8.96 -14.06
CA ARG A 286 -4.54 8.28 -15.23
C ARG A 286 -4.66 6.77 -14.97
N ALA A 287 -5.78 6.19 -15.37
CA ALA A 287 -6.01 4.75 -15.32
C ALA A 287 -6.95 4.31 -16.45
N LEU A 288 -6.96 3.02 -16.75
CA LEU A 288 -8.02 2.40 -17.55
C LEU A 288 -9.10 1.87 -16.60
N ALA A 289 -10.35 2.24 -16.84
CA ALA A 289 -11.49 1.66 -16.14
C ALA A 289 -11.99 0.44 -16.93
N PHE A 290 -11.70 -0.75 -16.41
CA PHE A 290 -12.02 -2.02 -17.03
C PHE A 290 -13.17 -2.71 -16.31
N VAL A 291 -14.27 -2.96 -17.01
CA VAL A 291 -15.39 -3.78 -16.54
C VAL A 291 -15.17 -5.21 -16.99
N ASP A 292 -15.02 -6.13 -16.05
CA ASP A 292 -14.72 -7.52 -16.36
C ASP A 292 -15.97 -8.31 -16.78
N ALA A 293 -15.84 -9.64 -16.87
CA ALA A 293 -16.96 -10.55 -17.19
C ALA A 293 -18.05 -10.57 -16.13
N ALA A 294 -17.64 -10.43 -14.87
CA ALA A 294 -18.55 -10.45 -13.74
C ALA A 294 -19.32 -9.13 -13.65
N GLY A 295 -18.86 -8.08 -14.34
CA GLY A 295 -19.43 -6.75 -14.31
C GLY A 295 -18.74 -5.84 -13.29
N ASP A 296 -17.70 -6.31 -12.60
CA ASP A 296 -16.98 -5.51 -11.62
C ASP A 296 -16.00 -4.57 -12.34
N LEU A 297 -15.98 -3.30 -11.90
CA LEU A 297 -15.10 -2.29 -12.46
C LEU A 297 -13.79 -2.20 -11.66
N TYR A 298 -12.69 -2.36 -12.39
CA TYR A 298 -11.32 -2.24 -11.90
C TYR A 298 -10.62 -1.06 -12.56
N LEU A 299 -9.71 -0.42 -11.84
CA LEU A 299 -8.78 0.56 -12.39
C LEU A 299 -7.43 -0.12 -12.62
N ILE A 300 -6.89 0.07 -13.82
CA ILE A 300 -5.55 -0.40 -14.22
C ILE A 300 -4.68 0.82 -14.47
N ASP A 301 -3.63 1.02 -13.68
CA ASP A 301 -2.69 2.13 -13.86
C ASP A 301 -1.67 1.86 -14.99
N ASP A 302 -0.85 2.87 -15.32
CA ASP A 302 0.16 2.78 -16.38
C ASP A 302 1.32 1.81 -16.08
N ARG A 303 1.45 1.38 -14.82
CA ARG A 303 2.37 0.35 -14.35
C ARG A 303 1.69 -1.02 -14.22
N MET A 304 0.46 -1.17 -14.73
CA MET A 304 -0.36 -2.38 -14.66
C MET A 304 -0.76 -2.79 -13.23
N GLY A 305 -0.73 -1.85 -12.29
CA GLY A 305 -1.34 -2.00 -10.97
C GLY A 305 -2.86 -2.05 -11.09
N VAL A 306 -3.49 -2.96 -10.34
CA VAL A 306 -4.95 -3.17 -10.36
C VAL A 306 -5.55 -2.80 -9.02
N SER A 307 -6.58 -1.94 -9.03
CA SER A 307 -7.39 -1.63 -7.86
C SER A 307 -8.88 -1.85 -8.14
N ALA A 308 -9.60 -2.40 -7.16
CA ALA A 308 -11.04 -2.54 -7.23
C ALA A 308 -11.72 -1.25 -6.77
N THR A 309 -12.82 -0.90 -7.44
CA THR A 309 -13.57 0.33 -7.18
C THR A 309 -14.82 0.13 -6.33
N GLY A 310 -15.40 -1.08 -6.34
CA GLY A 310 -16.73 -1.33 -5.76
C GLY A 310 -17.88 -0.98 -6.69
N LEU A 311 -17.60 -0.49 -7.91
CA LEU A 311 -18.61 -0.26 -8.93
C LEU A 311 -18.88 -1.55 -9.71
N HIS A 312 -20.16 -1.79 -10.02
CA HIS A 312 -20.62 -2.98 -10.72
C HIS A 312 -21.64 -2.66 -11.81
N SER A 313 -21.47 -3.23 -13.01
CA SER A 313 -22.39 -3.14 -14.13
C SER A 313 -22.43 -4.42 -14.96
N ALA A 314 -23.48 -5.23 -14.80
CA ALA A 314 -23.72 -6.38 -15.67
C ALA A 314 -24.02 -5.99 -17.13
N ALA A 315 -24.42 -4.74 -17.38
CA ALA A 315 -24.76 -4.26 -18.73
C ALA A 315 -23.54 -3.85 -19.56
N LEU A 316 -22.39 -3.64 -18.93
CA LEU A 316 -21.17 -3.10 -19.54
C LEU A 316 -19.98 -4.06 -19.45
N THR A 317 -20.21 -5.37 -19.26
CA THR A 317 -19.13 -6.37 -19.22
C THR A 317 -18.21 -6.29 -20.43
N ASP A 318 -16.92 -6.55 -20.22
CA ASP A 318 -15.88 -6.47 -21.25
C ASP A 318 -15.82 -5.09 -21.96
N THR A 319 -16.00 -4.02 -21.18
CA THR A 319 -15.85 -2.61 -21.62
C THR A 319 -14.60 -1.99 -21.00
N LEU A 320 -13.89 -1.18 -21.76
CA LEU A 320 -12.64 -0.53 -21.35
C LEU A 320 -12.67 0.96 -21.70
N PHE A 321 -12.65 1.79 -20.66
CA PHE A 321 -12.54 3.24 -20.78
C PHE A 321 -11.13 3.71 -20.43
N ASP A 322 -10.72 4.86 -20.98
CA ASP A 322 -9.57 5.63 -20.50
C ASP A 322 -10.08 6.78 -19.63
N CYS A 323 -9.48 6.96 -18.45
CA CYS A 323 -10.00 7.87 -17.44
C CYS A 323 -8.90 8.51 -16.58
N GLU A 324 -9.28 9.60 -15.92
CA GLU A 324 -8.51 10.21 -14.82
C GLU A 324 -9.27 9.99 -13.51
N VAL A 325 -8.56 9.55 -12.48
CA VAL A 325 -9.08 9.38 -11.12
C VAL A 325 -8.73 10.61 -10.31
N VAL A 326 -9.73 11.41 -10.00
CA VAL A 326 -9.60 12.70 -9.30
C VAL A 326 -10.00 12.53 -7.84
N ARG A 327 -9.22 13.07 -6.91
CA ARG A 327 -9.59 13.14 -5.50
C ARG A 327 -10.36 14.42 -5.24
N LEU A 328 -11.60 14.31 -4.77
CA LEU A 328 -12.41 15.46 -4.40
C LEU A 328 -11.96 15.98 -3.04
N LYS A 329 -11.66 17.29 -2.96
CA LYS A 329 -11.01 17.93 -1.80
C LYS A 329 -11.82 17.81 -0.50
N ASP A 330 -13.14 17.72 -0.58
CA ASP A 330 -14.03 17.87 0.57
C ASP A 330 -14.62 16.57 1.12
N GLU A 331 -14.54 15.45 0.40
CA GLU A 331 -15.36 14.26 0.75
C GLU A 331 -14.60 12.93 0.88
N GLN A 332 -13.26 12.91 0.75
CA GLN A 332 -12.48 11.66 0.59
C GLN A 332 -12.97 10.76 -0.56
N ARG A 333 -13.86 11.28 -1.40
CA ARG A 333 -14.45 10.58 -2.55
C ARG A 333 -13.57 10.75 -3.77
N ARG A 334 -13.56 9.70 -4.58
CA ARG A 334 -12.85 9.66 -5.85
C ARG A 334 -13.86 9.79 -6.99
N LEU A 335 -13.48 10.53 -8.02
CA LEU A 335 -14.24 10.66 -9.26
C LEU A 335 -13.44 10.01 -10.38
N ILE A 336 -14.04 9.05 -11.07
CA ILE A 336 -13.50 8.41 -12.27
C ILE A 336 -14.06 9.19 -13.46
N ALA A 337 -13.26 10.08 -14.03
CA ALA A 337 -13.65 10.90 -15.17
C ALA A 337 -13.13 10.28 -16.47
N CYS A 338 -13.99 9.53 -17.15
CA CYS A 338 -13.69 8.89 -18.43
C CYS A 338 -13.66 9.91 -19.56
N PHE A 339 -12.63 9.83 -20.40
CA PHE A 339 -12.44 10.74 -21.54
C PHE A 339 -12.29 9.99 -22.87
N ASP A 340 -12.22 8.66 -22.85
CA ASP A 340 -12.21 7.84 -24.05
C ASP A 340 -12.78 6.44 -23.78
N VAL A 341 -13.14 5.71 -24.83
CA VAL A 341 -13.54 4.29 -24.79
C VAL A 341 -12.82 3.52 -25.87
N TYR A 342 -12.22 2.39 -25.51
CA TYR A 342 -11.47 1.53 -26.42
C TYR A 342 -12.22 0.27 -26.78
N PHE A 343 -12.90 -0.32 -25.81
CA PHE A 343 -13.72 -1.50 -26.01
C PHE A 343 -15.09 -1.25 -25.41
N HIS A 344 -16.13 -1.61 -26.15
CA HIS A 344 -17.51 -1.55 -25.67
C HIS A 344 -18.15 -2.92 -25.84
N LYS A 345 -18.44 -3.60 -24.73
CA LYS A 345 -19.06 -4.94 -24.69
C LYS A 345 -18.33 -5.95 -25.59
N GLY A 346 -17.02 -6.00 -25.47
CA GLY A 346 -16.14 -6.88 -26.27
C GLY A 346 -15.82 -6.38 -27.69
N ARG A 347 -16.53 -5.37 -28.22
CA ARG A 347 -16.21 -4.77 -29.53
C ARG A 347 -15.07 -3.76 -29.39
N ASP A 348 -14.03 -3.93 -30.21
CA ASP A 348 -12.99 -2.91 -30.39
C ASP A 348 -13.55 -1.72 -31.17
N VAL A 349 -13.59 -0.55 -30.52
CA VAL A 349 -14.12 0.70 -31.09
C VAL A 349 -13.03 1.73 -31.36
N ARG A 350 -11.76 1.39 -31.14
CA ARG A 350 -10.62 2.32 -31.34
C ARG A 350 -10.46 2.82 -32.76
N GLY A 351 -10.96 2.05 -33.74
CA GLY A 351 -10.96 2.44 -35.16
C GLY A 351 -12.01 3.51 -35.50
N LEU A 352 -12.93 3.82 -34.59
CA LEU A 352 -13.91 4.89 -34.79
C LEU A 352 -13.29 6.27 -34.52
N PRO A 353 -13.77 7.33 -35.18
CA PRO A 353 -13.45 8.71 -34.82
C PRO A 353 -13.70 8.98 -33.33
N LEU A 354 -12.95 9.90 -32.74
CA LEU A 354 -13.18 10.31 -31.35
C LEU A 354 -14.56 10.97 -31.21
N ALA A 355 -14.85 11.93 -32.09
CA ALA A 355 -16.11 12.65 -32.16
C ALA A 355 -16.45 12.97 -33.63
N LEU A 356 -17.69 12.73 -34.04
CA LEU A 356 -18.24 13.12 -35.34
C LEU A 356 -19.12 14.38 -35.25
N GLY A 357 -19.35 14.94 -34.05
CA GLY A 357 -20.15 16.15 -33.83
C GLY A 357 -20.70 16.25 -32.40
N ILE A 358 -21.79 17.01 -32.21
CA ILE A 358 -22.48 17.20 -30.90
C ILE A 358 -23.64 16.19 -30.70
N GLY A 359 -23.95 15.35 -31.69
CA GLY A 359 -25.03 14.36 -31.60
C GLY A 359 -24.67 13.17 -30.71
N ARG A 360 -25.57 12.74 -29.80
CA ARG A 360 -25.35 11.65 -28.84
C ARG A 360 -25.47 10.23 -29.43
N ASP A 361 -25.93 10.12 -30.67
CA ASP A 361 -26.24 8.84 -31.33
C ASP A 361 -25.27 8.51 -32.47
N ALA A 362 -24.16 9.22 -32.57
CA ALA A 362 -23.15 8.95 -33.59
C ALA A 362 -22.40 7.63 -33.33
N GLU A 363 -21.87 7.05 -34.42
CA GLU A 363 -20.92 5.94 -34.38
C GLU A 363 -19.50 6.47 -34.14
N ASP A 364 -19.30 7.11 -32.99
CA ASP A 364 -18.02 7.64 -32.53
C ASP A 364 -17.76 7.31 -31.04
N ARG A 365 -16.50 7.39 -30.62
CA ARG A 365 -16.10 6.91 -29.29
C ARG A 365 -16.74 7.72 -28.15
N ILE A 366 -16.85 9.04 -28.27
CA ILE A 366 -17.50 9.87 -27.24
C ILE A 366 -18.97 9.49 -27.06
N SER A 367 -19.70 9.23 -28.13
CA SER A 367 -21.11 8.87 -28.07
C SER A 367 -21.29 7.48 -27.44
N TYR A 368 -20.44 6.50 -27.79
CA TYR A 368 -20.42 5.20 -27.11
C TYR A 368 -20.14 5.31 -25.61
N MET A 369 -19.14 6.13 -25.23
CA MET A 369 -18.80 6.38 -23.82
C MET A 369 -19.95 7.06 -23.08
N THR A 370 -20.52 8.12 -23.65
CA THR A 370 -21.59 8.91 -23.04
C THR A 370 -22.83 8.04 -22.82
N ARG A 371 -23.25 7.24 -23.81
CA ARG A 371 -24.37 6.31 -23.67
C ARG A 371 -24.11 5.24 -22.61
N ALA A 372 -22.89 4.70 -22.57
CA ALA A 372 -22.52 3.70 -21.57
C ALA A 372 -22.61 4.27 -20.14
N LEU A 373 -22.12 5.50 -19.92
CA LEU A 373 -22.07 6.11 -18.59
C LEU A 373 -23.38 6.79 -18.17
N ALA A 374 -24.22 7.26 -19.11
CA ALA A 374 -25.51 7.88 -18.81
C ALA A 374 -26.58 6.90 -18.32
N ALA A 375 -26.45 5.60 -18.63
CA ALA A 375 -27.50 4.60 -18.38
C ALA A 375 -27.68 4.18 -16.91
N ALA A 376 -27.25 5.00 -15.94
CA ALA A 376 -27.14 4.62 -14.52
C ALA A 376 -26.43 3.26 -14.35
N ALA A 377 -25.42 3.02 -15.19
CA ALA A 377 -24.96 1.67 -15.47
C ALA A 377 -24.26 1.01 -14.27
N PHE A 378 -23.72 1.80 -13.36
CA PHE A 378 -22.92 1.31 -12.25
C PHE A 378 -23.67 1.42 -10.93
N VAL A 379 -23.79 0.28 -10.24
CA VAL A 379 -24.23 0.18 -8.86
C VAL A 379 -23.00 0.24 -7.95
N LYS A 380 -23.08 1.07 -6.91
CA LYS A 380 -22.07 1.14 -5.85
C LYS A 380 -22.31 0.05 -4.82
N GLN A 381 -21.26 -0.66 -4.40
CA GLN A 381 -21.33 -1.61 -3.29
C GLN A 381 -21.39 -0.92 -1.93
N LYS A 382 -20.81 0.28 -1.81
CA LYS A 382 -20.84 1.12 -0.60
C LYS A 382 -21.11 2.59 -0.95
N PRO A 383 -21.72 3.37 -0.03
CA PRO A 383 -21.95 4.81 -0.26
C PRO A 383 -20.68 5.62 -0.59
N GLY A 384 -19.53 5.24 -0.02
CA GLY A 384 -18.23 5.90 -0.24
C GLY A 384 -17.49 5.49 -1.53
N ASP A 385 -18.03 4.56 -2.32
CA ASP A 385 -17.43 4.15 -3.59
C ASP A 385 -17.39 5.33 -4.59
N PRO A 386 -16.40 5.35 -5.50
CA PRO A 386 -16.22 6.45 -6.43
C PRO A 386 -17.44 6.69 -7.31
N ASP A 387 -17.62 7.94 -7.77
CA ASP A 387 -18.49 8.22 -8.91
C ASP A 387 -17.75 7.98 -10.21
N ILE A 388 -18.48 7.67 -11.28
CA ILE A 388 -17.95 7.55 -12.64
C ILE A 388 -18.75 8.41 -13.59
N ILE A 389 -18.06 9.22 -14.40
CA ILE A 389 -18.69 10.15 -15.34
C ILE A 389 -17.97 10.17 -16.68
N ALA A 390 -18.70 10.53 -17.74
CA ALA A 390 -18.11 10.96 -19.00
C ALA A 390 -17.66 12.42 -18.88
N LYS A 391 -16.45 12.74 -19.32
CA LYS A 391 -16.04 14.13 -19.51
C LYS A 391 -16.81 14.77 -20.65
N GLU A 392 -17.03 16.07 -20.52
CA GLU A 392 -17.58 16.88 -21.59
C GLU A 392 -16.49 17.30 -22.57
N PHE A 393 -16.83 17.35 -23.85
CA PHE A 393 -15.93 17.74 -24.93
C PHE A 393 -16.54 18.86 -25.76
N ARG A 394 -15.68 19.74 -26.23
CA ARG A 394 -16.00 20.73 -27.26
C ARG A 394 -15.29 20.35 -28.55
N VAL A 395 -16.03 20.31 -29.64
CA VAL A 395 -15.48 20.08 -30.98
C VAL A 395 -15.06 21.43 -31.55
N VAL A 396 -13.81 21.54 -31.99
CA VAL A 396 -13.30 22.67 -32.75
C VAL A 396 -13.33 22.28 -34.22
N GLN A 397 -14.13 22.99 -35.01
CA GLN A 397 -14.18 22.85 -36.46
C GLN A 397 -13.42 24.01 -37.11
N TYR A 398 -12.48 23.70 -37.99
CA TYR A 398 -11.77 24.74 -38.74
C TYR A 398 -12.68 25.33 -39.83
N GLY A 399 -12.86 26.66 -39.82
CA GLY A 399 -13.59 27.38 -40.87
C GLY A 399 -15.12 27.46 -40.71
N GLY A 400 -15.66 27.16 -39.53
CA GLY A 400 -17.02 27.56 -39.15
C GLY A 400 -17.00 28.89 -38.37
N ASP A 401 -18.05 29.70 -38.52
CA ASP A 401 -18.24 30.97 -37.79
C ASP A 401 -18.17 30.83 -36.26
#